data_AF-A0A8I0B3J2-F1
#
_entry.id   AF-A0A8I0B3J2-F1
#
_cell.length_a   1.000
_cell.length_b   1.000
_cell.length_c   1.000
_cell.angle_alpha   90.00
_cell.angle_beta   90.00
_cell.angle_gamma   90.00
#
_symmetry.space_group_name_H-M   'P 1'
#
loop_
_entity.id
_entity.type
_entity.pdbx_description
1 polymer ?
#
loop_
_entity_poly.entity_id
_entity_poly.type
_entity_poly.pdbx_seq_one_letter_code
_entity_poly.pdbx_strand_id
1 'polypeptide(L)'
;MRTPSGVFYYPVPGNKRIRMYVRERDGVVEFRLYNPDYPEIWERHGWLDMDLVQRGAQLFRKERSKDVDPTRLYDLTVAKALLEEERRRAAGRS
;
A
#
# COMPACT_ATOMS: atom_id res chain seq x y z
N MET A 1 4.19 -10.16 5.57
CA MET A 1 3.03 -11.09 5.61
C MET A 1 2.49 -11.25 4.19
N ARG A 2 1.78 -12.33 3.85
CA ARG A 2 1.40 -12.65 2.46
C ARG A 2 -0.01 -13.24 2.36
N THR A 3 -0.72 -12.92 1.29
CA THR A 3 -1.92 -13.63 0.82
C THR A 3 -1.70 -14.07 -0.64
N PRO A 4 -2.63 -14.83 -1.26
CA PRO A 4 -2.58 -15.06 -2.71
C PRO A 4 -2.55 -13.76 -3.55
N SER A 5 -3.07 -12.66 -3.01
CA SER A 5 -3.08 -11.34 -3.66
C SER A 5 -1.74 -10.60 -3.60
N GLY A 6 -0.76 -11.07 -2.82
CA GLY A 6 0.58 -10.48 -2.72
C GLY A 6 1.08 -10.31 -1.29
N VAL A 7 2.21 -9.64 -1.16
CA VAL A 7 2.80 -9.24 0.13
C VAL A 7 2.18 -7.94 0.62
N PHE A 8 2.06 -7.81 1.94
CA PHE A 8 1.42 -6.66 2.58
C PHE A 8 2.00 -6.35 3.96
N TYR A 9 1.74 -5.13 4.42
CA TYR A 9 1.90 -4.69 5.81
C TYR A 9 0.60 -4.12 6.38
N TYR A 10 0.54 -3.90 7.69
CA TYR A 10 -0.57 -3.24 8.37
C TYR A 10 -0.26 -1.75 8.52
N PRO A 11 -0.90 -0.84 7.76
CA PRO A 11 -0.57 0.58 7.78
C PRO A 11 -1.11 1.30 9.02
N VAL A 12 -2.08 0.70 9.72
CA VAL A 12 -2.67 1.25 10.95
C VAL A 12 -2.29 0.36 12.13
N PRO A 13 -1.37 0.81 13.00
CA PRO A 13 -1.05 0.10 14.24
C PRO A 13 -2.33 -0.17 15.05
N GLY A 14 -2.51 -1.40 15.50
CA GLY A 14 -3.70 -1.82 16.25
C GLY A 14 -4.91 -2.23 15.40
N ASN A 15 -4.93 -1.96 14.09
CA ASN A 15 -6.00 -2.42 13.21
C ASN A 15 -5.48 -3.34 12.08
N LYS A 16 -5.47 -4.65 12.34
CA LYS A 16 -4.99 -5.68 11.39
C LYS A 16 -6.02 -6.02 10.29
N ARG A 17 -7.20 -5.42 10.28
CA ARG A 17 -8.19 -5.59 9.20
C ARG A 17 -7.77 -4.82 7.95
N ILE A 18 -7.13 -3.67 8.14
CA ILE A 18 -6.62 -2.82 7.06
C ILE A 18 -5.25 -3.35 6.62
N ARG A 19 -5.06 -3.57 5.33
CA ARG A 19 -3.82 -4.09 4.76
C ARG A 19 -3.36 -3.18 3.63
N MET A 20 -2.07 -2.87 3.59
CA MET A 20 -1.45 -2.23 2.44
C MET A 20 -0.66 -3.28 1.66
N TYR A 21 -1.19 -3.66 0.51
CA TYR A 21 -0.48 -4.53 -0.42
C TYR A 21 0.58 -3.74 -1.16
N VAL A 22 1.72 -4.39 -1.40
CA VAL A 22 2.85 -3.80 -2.10
C VAL A 22 3.32 -4.73 -3.20
N ARG A 23 3.70 -4.16 -4.33
CA ARG A 23 4.38 -4.87 -5.42
C ARG A 23 5.43 -3.97 -6.04
N GLU A 24 6.34 -4.59 -6.76
CA GLU A 24 7.25 -3.89 -7.67
C GLU A 24 6.84 -4.22 -9.09
N ARG A 25 6.72 -3.18 -9.92
CA ARG A 25 6.43 -3.31 -11.35
C ARG A 25 7.30 -2.32 -12.10
N ASP A 26 8.10 -2.82 -13.05
CA ASP A 26 8.98 -2.00 -13.89
C ASP A 26 9.92 -1.09 -13.05
N GLY A 27 10.40 -1.59 -11.91
CA GLY A 27 11.25 -0.86 -10.96
C GLY A 27 10.51 0.15 -10.05
N VAL A 28 9.19 0.25 -10.17
CA VAL A 28 8.35 1.15 -9.38
C VAL A 28 7.64 0.38 -8.27
N VAL A 29 7.71 0.90 -7.05
CA VAL A 29 6.92 0.37 -5.92
C VAL A 29 5.51 0.92 -6.01
N GLU A 30 4.54 0.00 -6.10
CA GLU A 30 3.13 0.33 -6.13
C GLU A 30 2.42 -0.19 -4.87
N PHE A 31 1.40 0.54 -4.47
CA PHE A 31 0.61 0.32 -3.27
C PHE A 31 -0.84 0.06 -3.63
N ARG A 32 -1.50 -0.81 -2.86
CA ARG A 32 -2.95 -1.00 -2.95
C ARG A 32 -3.55 -1.21 -1.58
N LEU A 33 -4.46 -0.32 -1.22
CA LEU A 33 -5.13 -0.35 0.07
C LEU A 33 -6.30 -1.33 0.04
N TYR A 34 -6.30 -2.25 1.00
CA TYR A 34 -7.44 -3.09 1.32
C TYR A 34 -8.01 -2.66 2.67
N ASN A 35 -9.29 -2.28 2.66
CA ASN A 35 -10.05 -1.99 3.85
C ASN A 35 -11.42 -2.67 3.73
N PRO A 36 -11.74 -3.69 4.56
CA PRO A 36 -13.01 -4.41 4.46
C PRO A 36 -14.22 -3.53 4.79
N ASP A 37 -14.02 -2.44 5.52
CA ASP A 37 -15.10 -1.54 5.90
C ASP A 37 -15.40 -0.53 4.76
N TYR A 38 -14.52 -0.44 3.76
CA TYR A 38 -14.63 0.40 2.55
C TYR A 38 -14.14 -0.38 1.31
N PRO A 39 -14.85 -1.45 0.90
CA PRO A 39 -14.43 -2.33 -0.20
C PRO A 39 -14.29 -1.60 -1.54
N GLU A 40 -15.05 -0.53 -1.75
CA GLU A 40 -15.01 0.30 -2.96
C GLU A 40 -13.63 0.93 -3.21
N ILE A 41 -12.82 1.12 -2.18
CA ILE A 41 -11.44 1.60 -2.32
C ILE A 41 -10.63 0.61 -3.16
N TRP A 42 -10.80 -0.68 -2.90
CA TRP A 42 -10.09 -1.73 -3.62
C TRP A 42 -10.52 -1.80 -5.09
N GLU A 43 -11.81 -1.68 -5.34
CA GLU A 43 -12.41 -1.76 -6.68
C GLU A 43 -12.05 -0.55 -7.55
N ARG A 44 -12.02 0.65 -6.96
CA ARG A 44 -11.87 1.90 -7.71
C ARG A 44 -10.44 2.37 -7.90
N HIS A 45 -9.56 2.18 -6.91
CA HIS A 45 -8.24 2.81 -6.94
C HIS A 45 -7.15 1.97 -7.61
N GLY A 46 -7.27 0.64 -7.61
CA GLY A 46 -6.23 -0.22 -8.18
C GLY A 46 -4.87 -0.02 -7.49
N TRP A 47 -3.80 -0.13 -8.28
CA TRP A 47 -2.42 0.06 -7.79
C TRP A 47 -1.96 1.49 -8.02
N LEU A 48 -1.29 2.07 -7.02
CA LEU A 48 -0.88 3.46 -7.00
C LEU A 48 0.64 3.55 -6.76
N ASP A 49 1.35 4.31 -7.59
CA ASP A 49 2.71 4.76 -7.27
C ASP A 49 2.68 5.91 -6.24
N MET A 50 3.84 6.25 -5.67
CA MET A 50 3.89 7.33 -4.68
C MET A 50 3.51 8.71 -5.23
N ASP A 51 3.73 8.98 -6.51
CA ASP A 51 3.36 10.27 -7.08
C ASP A 51 1.84 10.41 -7.14
N LEU A 52 1.14 9.34 -7.51
CA LEU A 52 -0.32 9.28 -7.53
C LEU A 52 -0.90 9.34 -6.12
N VAL A 53 -0.27 8.70 -5.14
CA VAL A 53 -0.63 8.82 -3.71
C VAL A 53 -0.50 10.28 -3.25
N GLN A 54 0.61 10.94 -3.56
CA GLN A 54 0.82 12.35 -3.20
C GLN A 54 -0.20 13.27 -3.86
N ARG A 55 -0.49 13.08 -5.15
CA ARG A 55 -1.53 13.85 -5.86
C ARG A 55 -2.92 13.63 -5.25
N GLY A 56 -3.29 12.38 -4.98
CA GLY A 56 -4.56 12.04 -4.33
C GLY A 56 -4.69 12.63 -2.94
N ALA A 57 -3.63 12.61 -2.14
CA ALA A 57 -3.60 13.22 -0.82
C ALA A 57 -3.79 14.75 -0.86
N GLN A 58 -3.19 15.43 -1.84
CA GLN A 58 -3.39 16.87 -2.02
C GLN A 58 -4.84 17.21 -2.35
N LEU A 59 -5.52 16.39 -3.17
CA LEU A 59 -6.94 16.56 -3.46
C LEU A 59 -7.81 16.30 -2.22
N PHE A 60 -7.55 15.22 -1.50
CA PHE A 60 -8.28 14.88 -0.26
C PHE A 60 -8.21 16.01 0.78
N ARG A 61 -7.02 16.57 1.02
CA ARG A 61 -6.81 17.68 1.97
C ARG A 61 -7.54 18.95 1.55
N LYS A 62 -7.77 19.17 0.25
CA LYS A 62 -8.56 20.30 -0.27
C LYS A 62 -10.06 20.11 -0.08
N GLU A 63 -10.57 18.89 -0.19
CA GLU A 63 -12.02 18.60 -0.25
C GLU A 63 -12.66 18.20 1.09
N ARG A 64 -11.92 17.51 1.98
CA ARG A 64 -12.52 16.80 3.13
C ARG A 64 -12.12 17.41 4.47
N SER A 65 -10.83 17.39 4.81
CA SER A 65 -10.29 18.01 6.02
C SER A 65 -8.77 18.06 5.97
N LYS A 66 -8.17 19.12 6.53
CA LYS A 66 -6.71 19.30 6.58
C LYS A 66 -6.03 18.44 7.66
N ASP A 67 -6.81 17.98 8.65
CA ASP A 67 -6.28 17.30 9.84
C ASP A 67 -5.95 15.82 9.61
N VAL A 68 -6.41 15.25 8.49
CA VAL A 68 -6.14 13.86 8.13
C VAL A 68 -5.18 13.82 6.95
N ASP A 69 -4.01 13.25 7.20
CA ASP A 69 -3.00 13.02 6.17
C ASP A 69 -3.02 11.56 5.68
N PRO A 70 -3.61 11.27 4.51
CA PRO A 70 -3.69 9.91 4.00
C PRO A 70 -2.32 9.35 3.58
N THR A 71 -1.29 10.19 3.35
CA THR A 71 0.04 9.67 2.97
C THR A 71 0.71 8.89 4.11
N ARG A 72 0.27 9.09 5.36
CA ARG A 72 0.80 8.38 6.54
C ARG A 72 0.60 6.88 6.49
N LEU A 73 -0.32 6.39 5.67
CA LEU A 73 -0.55 4.95 5.48
C LEU A 73 0.50 4.30 4.57
N TYR A 74 1.25 5.10 3.80
CA TYR A 74 2.16 4.64 2.76
C TYR A 74 3.61 4.74 3.23
N ASP A 75 4.24 3.58 3.46
CA ASP A 75 5.60 3.49 3.97
C ASP A 75 6.50 2.78 2.94
N LEU A 76 7.28 3.58 2.22
CA LEU A 76 8.22 3.09 1.20
C LEU A 76 9.33 2.22 1.79
N THR A 77 9.77 2.50 3.02
CA THR A 77 10.85 1.76 3.67
C THR A 77 10.39 0.35 3.98
N VAL A 78 9.21 0.21 4.61
CA VAL A 78 8.58 -1.09 4.89
C VAL A 78 8.26 -1.83 3.60
N ALA A 79 7.73 -1.13 2.59
CA ALA A 79 7.41 -1.72 1.29
C ALA A 79 8.65 -2.33 0.62
N LYS A 80 9.75 -1.58 0.51
CA LYS A 80 11.00 -2.05 -0.09
C LYS A 80 11.58 -3.25 0.66
N ALA A 81 11.59 -3.21 1.99
CA ALA A 81 12.07 -4.32 2.81
C ALA A 81 11.26 -5.60 2.59
N LEU A 82 9.93 -5.51 2.51
CA LEU A 82 9.05 -6.65 2.24
C LEU A 82 9.25 -7.23 0.83
N LEU A 83 9.42 -6.37 -0.17
CA LEU A 83 9.66 -6.79 -1.54
C LEU A 83 11.01 -7.48 -1.70
N GLU A 84 12.03 -6.98 -1.01
CA GLU A 84 13.34 -7.63 -0.96
C GLU A 84 13.28 -9.00 -0.29
N GLU A 85 12.59 -9.10 0.85
CA GLU A 85 12.37 -10.38 1.52
C GLU A 85 11.67 -11.39 0.60
N GLU A 86 10.62 -10.95 -0.12
CA GLU A 86 9.90 -11.83 -1.05
C GLU A 86 10.77 -12.27 -2.23
N ARG A 87 11.62 -11.39 -2.78
CA ARG A 87 12.61 -11.75 -3.81
C ARG A 87 13.60 -12.79 -3.32
N ARG A 88 14.18 -12.59 -2.13
CA ARG A 88 15.14 -13.55 -1.53
C ARG A 88 14.50 -14.93 -1.34
N ARG A 89 13.24 -14.97 -0.89
CA ARG A 89 12.46 -16.21 -0.75
C ARG A 89 12.17 -16.88 -2.08
N ALA A 90 11.92 -16.12 -3.15
CA ALA A 90 11.71 -16.69 -4.48
C ALA A 90 13.01 -17.29 -5.05
N ALA A 91 14.14 -16.58 -4.89
CA ALA A 91 15.45 -17.03 -5.35
C ALA A 91 15.95 -18.29 -4.62
N GLY A 92 15.69 -18.43 -3.31
CA GLY A 92 16.05 -19.63 -2.56
C GLY A 92 15.16 -20.86 -2.77
N ARG A 93 14.13 -20.75 -3.63
CA ARG A 93 13.25 -21.86 -4.05
C ARG A 93 13.53 -22.32 -5.49
N SER A 94 14.51 -21.72 -6.16
CA SER A 94 15.01 -22.11 -7.48
C SER A 94 16.28 -22.93 -7.33
#